data_AF-A0A7C6A3X0-F1
#
_entry.id   AF-A0A7C6A3X0-F1
#
_cell.length_a   1.000
_cell.length_b   1.000
_cell.length_c   1.000
_cell.angle_alpha   90.00
_cell.angle_beta   90.00
_cell.angle_gamma   90.00
#
_symmetry.space_group_name_H-M   'P 1'
#
loop_
_entity.id
_entity.type
_entity.pdbx_description
1 polymer ?
#
loop_
_entity_poly.entity_id
_entity_poly.type
_entity_poly.pdbx_seq_one_letter_code
_entity_poly.pdbx_strand_id
1 'polypeptide(L)'
;MRELQLGDIIDDYCAKCKRLTNHSVVSILNAEPAKVRCRTCYHDHDYRHAEPPPAKRDPKKHALFKEVLSSLAPDAVAEQGGKASRARKRKST
;
A
#
# COMPACT_ATOMS: atom_id res chain seq x y z
N MET A 1 7.66 -10.06 -23.56
CA MET A 1 6.74 -10.01 -22.40
C MET A 1 5.44 -9.43 -22.93
N ARG A 2 4.28 -10.08 -22.74
CA ARG A 2 3.02 -9.58 -23.33
C ARG A 2 2.58 -8.30 -22.59
N GLU A 3 2.05 -7.32 -23.32
CA GLU A 3 1.35 -6.19 -22.72
C GLU A 3 0.13 -6.66 -21.92
N LEU A 4 -0.19 -5.94 -20.84
CA LEU A 4 -1.38 -6.16 -20.04
C LEU A 4 -2.63 -5.84 -20.88
N GLN A 5 -3.60 -6.74 -20.86
CA GLN A 5 -4.86 -6.63 -21.59
C GLN A 5 -6.05 -6.51 -20.64
N LEU A 6 -7.14 -5.94 -21.14
CA LEU A 6 -8.40 -5.91 -20.40
C LEU A 6 -8.88 -7.35 -20.15
N GLY A 7 -9.34 -7.61 -18.94
CA GLY A 7 -9.75 -8.95 -18.53
C GLY A 7 -8.63 -9.87 -18.06
N ASP A 8 -7.36 -9.45 -18.16
CA ASP A 8 -6.25 -10.20 -17.56
C ASP A 8 -6.47 -10.38 -16.05
N ILE A 9 -5.93 -11.48 -15.54
CA ILE A 9 -6.05 -11.86 -14.13
C ILE A 9 -4.82 -11.34 -13.39
N ILE A 10 -5.05 -10.51 -12.38
CA ILE A 10 -4.01 -9.95 -11.51
C ILE A 10 -4.40 -10.11 -10.04
N ASP A 11 -3.43 -10.36 -9.18
CA ASP A 11 -3.65 -10.37 -7.74
C ASP A 11 -3.56 -8.95 -7.16
N ASP A 12 -4.56 -8.59 -6.35
CA ASP A 12 -4.60 -7.31 -5.64
C ASP A 12 -5.29 -7.46 -4.28
N TYR A 13 -5.14 -6.45 -3.42
CA TYR A 13 -5.82 -6.39 -2.13
C TYR A 13 -7.25 -5.88 -2.27
N CYS A 14 -8.22 -6.78 -2.08
CA CYS A 14 -9.62 -6.38 -2.11
C CYS A 14 -10.02 -5.72 -0.79
N ALA A 15 -10.42 -4.44 -0.82
CA ALA A 15 -10.88 -3.73 0.36
C ALA A 15 -12.15 -4.36 1.01
N LYS A 16 -13.00 -5.01 0.21
CA LYS A 16 -14.18 -5.74 0.72
C LYS A 16 -13.84 -7.11 1.31
N CYS A 17 -13.02 -7.91 0.62
CA CYS A 17 -12.63 -9.23 1.13
C CYS A 17 -11.52 -9.18 2.18
N LYS A 18 -10.85 -8.03 2.34
CA LYS A 18 -9.73 -7.78 3.26
C LYS A 18 -8.55 -8.75 3.08
N ARG A 19 -8.38 -9.29 1.88
CA ARG A 19 -7.36 -10.29 1.55
C ARG A 19 -6.86 -10.09 0.12
N LEU A 20 -5.70 -10.65 -0.18
CA LEU A 20 -5.19 -10.76 -1.55
C LEU A 20 -6.03 -11.78 -2.31
N THR A 21 -6.57 -11.38 -3.46
CA THR A 21 -7.37 -12.25 -4.32
C THR A 21 -7.10 -11.98 -5.79
N ASN A 22 -7.52 -12.91 -6.63
CA ASN A 22 -7.59 -12.73 -8.08
C ASN A 22 -8.63 -11.67 -8.46
N HIS A 23 -8.22 -10.69 -9.23
CA HIS A 23 -9.05 -9.66 -9.83
C HIS A 23 -8.93 -9.71 -11.36
N SER A 24 -9.98 -9.27 -12.08
CA SER A 24 -9.92 -9.01 -13.52
C SER A 24 -9.66 -7.53 -13.77
N VAL A 25 -8.72 -7.21 -14.66
CA VAL A 25 -8.44 -5.82 -15.06
C VAL A 25 -9.63 -5.23 -15.81
N VAL A 26 -10.19 -4.13 -15.30
CA VAL A 26 -11.35 -3.44 -15.88
C VAL A 26 -10.93 -2.21 -16.67
N SER A 27 -9.84 -1.56 -16.26
CA SER A 27 -9.27 -0.43 -16.98
C SER A 27 -7.76 -0.38 -16.88
N ILE A 28 -7.13 0.15 -17.93
CA ILE A 28 -5.68 0.30 -18.05
C ILE A 28 -5.39 1.77 -18.33
N LEU A 29 -4.40 2.35 -17.64
CA LEU A 29 -3.86 3.69 -17.86
C LEU A 29 -2.35 3.61 -17.92
N ASN A 30 -1.72 4.24 -18.93
CA ASN A 30 -0.27 4.24 -19.09
C ASN A 30 0.38 2.84 -19.08
N ALA A 31 -0.29 1.85 -19.66
CA ALA A 31 0.09 0.43 -19.64
C ALA A 31 0.09 -0.24 -18.24
N GLU A 32 -0.50 0.39 -17.23
CA GLU A 32 -0.72 -0.17 -15.89
C GLU A 32 -2.23 -0.34 -15.59
N PRO A 33 -2.62 -1.33 -14.77
CA PRO A 33 -4.01 -1.50 -14.39
C PRO A 33 -4.45 -0.36 -13.46
N ALA A 34 -5.49 0.35 -13.84
CA ALA A 34 -6.04 1.46 -13.05
C ALA A 34 -7.16 0.98 -12.12
N LYS A 35 -8.12 0.20 -12.66
CA LYS A 35 -9.20 -0.41 -11.88
C LYS A 35 -9.28 -1.91 -12.11
N VAL A 36 -9.62 -2.60 -11.04
CA VAL A 36 -9.72 -4.06 -11.01
C VAL A 36 -11.04 -4.48 -10.35
N ARG A 37 -11.58 -5.61 -10.81
CA ARG A 37 -12.79 -6.23 -10.27
C ARG A 37 -12.46 -7.52 -9.55
N CYS A 38 -12.82 -7.61 -8.28
CA CYS A 38 -12.58 -8.82 -7.49
C CYS A 38 -13.41 -9.98 -8.03
N ARG A 39 -12.79 -11.13 -8.33
CA ARG A 39 -13.52 -12.32 -8.81
C ARG A 39 -14.27 -13.05 -7.70
N THR A 40 -14.04 -12.71 -6.43
CA THR A 40 -14.78 -13.29 -5.29
C THR A 40 -16.01 -12.46 -4.93
N CYS A 41 -15.86 -11.14 -4.71
CA CYS A 41 -16.96 -10.29 -4.25
C CYS A 41 -17.53 -9.38 -5.34
N TYR A 42 -17.00 -9.43 -6.56
CA TYR A 42 -17.45 -8.67 -7.73
C TYR A 42 -17.44 -7.15 -7.54
N HIS A 43 -16.68 -6.66 -6.55
CA HIS A 43 -16.49 -5.24 -6.30
C HIS A 43 -15.37 -4.68 -7.16
N ASP A 44 -15.62 -3.50 -7.73
CA ASP A 44 -14.65 -2.77 -8.53
C ASP A 44 -13.92 -1.76 -7.63
N HIS A 45 -12.60 -1.77 -7.62
CA HIS A 45 -11.80 -0.78 -6.91
C HIS A 45 -10.55 -0.42 -7.68
N ASP A 46 -9.91 0.69 -7.29
CA ASP A 46 -8.63 1.08 -7.86
C ASP A 46 -7.56 0.04 -7.49
N TYR A 47 -6.63 -0.18 -8.40
CA TYR A 47 -5.53 -1.11 -8.19
C TYR A 47 -4.60 -0.61 -7.08
N ARG A 48 -4.28 -1.47 -6.12
CA ARG A 48 -3.46 -1.12 -4.94
C ARG A 48 -2.08 -1.76 -4.92
N HIS A 49 -1.64 -2.34 -6.04
CA HIS A 49 -0.33 -2.99 -6.13
C HIS A 49 -0.12 -4.07 -5.06
N ALA A 50 -1.19 -4.79 -4.69
CA ALA A 50 -1.19 -5.77 -3.61
C ALA A 50 -0.81 -5.21 -2.22
N GLU A 51 -0.79 -3.88 -2.04
CA GLU A 51 -0.54 -3.27 -0.74
C GLU A 51 -1.84 -3.17 0.07
N PRO A 52 -1.85 -3.70 1.31
CA PRO A 52 -2.93 -3.38 2.23
C PRO A 52 -2.89 -1.87 2.50
N PRO A 53 -4.07 -1.21 2.58
CA PRO A 53 -4.10 0.21 2.90
C PRO A 53 -3.34 0.42 4.22
N PRO A 54 -2.45 1.43 4.30
CA PRO A 54 -1.72 1.69 5.53
C PRO A 54 -2.75 1.85 6.64
N ALA A 55 -2.62 1.03 7.68
CA ALA A 55 -3.47 1.13 8.85
C ALA A 55 -3.41 2.59 9.29
N LYS A 56 -4.56 3.27 9.32
CA LYS A 56 -4.67 4.64 9.85
C LYS A 56 -4.29 4.55 11.33
N ARG A 57 -3.00 4.62 11.62
CA ARG A 57 -2.47 4.65 12.98
C ARG A 57 -2.83 6.02 13.52
N ASP A 58 -3.78 6.05 14.46
CA ASP A 58 -4.07 7.28 15.20
C ASP A 58 -2.76 7.81 15.79
N PRO A 59 -2.36 9.07 15.51
CA PRO A 59 -1.08 9.59 15.95
C PRO A 59 -0.97 9.59 17.49
N LYS A 60 -2.10 9.74 18.18
CA LYS A 60 -2.19 9.66 19.65
C LYS A 60 -1.84 8.27 20.18
N LYS A 61 -2.37 7.20 19.55
CA LYS A 61 -2.05 5.83 19.97
C LYS A 61 -0.58 5.52 19.72
N HIS A 62 -0.03 5.97 18.59
CA HIS A 62 1.39 5.78 18.30
C HIS A 62 2.32 6.48 19.31
N ALA A 63 1.95 7.69 19.75
CA ALA A 63 2.69 8.40 20.79
C ALA A 63 2.68 7.64 22.12
N LEU A 64 1.51 7.17 22.56
CA LEU A 64 1.35 6.39 23.79
C LEU A 64 2.09 5.05 23.73
N PHE A 65 2.01 4.33 22.61
CA PHE A 65 2.77 3.09 22.41
C PHE A 65 4.27 3.33 22.46
N LYS A 66 4.77 4.45 21.91
CA LYS A 66 6.19 4.81 21.96
C LYS A 66 6.65 5.11 23.39
N GLU A 67 5.83 5.82 24.16
CA GLU A 67 6.12 6.14 25.56
C GLU A 67 6.18 4.87 26.43
N VAL A 68 5.22 3.96 26.27
CA VAL A 68 5.20 2.68 26.99
C VAL A 68 6.32 1.74 26.55
N LEU A 69 6.68 1.70 25.27
CA LEU A 69 7.83 0.92 24.80
C LEU A 69 9.15 1.47 25.36
N SER A 70 9.26 2.80 25.48
CA SER A 70 10.46 3.45 26.03
C SER A 70 10.63 3.21 27.52
N SER A 71 9.53 3.02 28.27
CA SER A 71 9.58 2.71 29.70
C SER A 71 9.83 1.22 30.02
N LEU A 72 9.51 0.31 29.10
CA LEU A 72 9.64 -1.13 29.30
C LEU A 72 10.95 -1.74 28.80
N ALA A 73 11.64 -1.14 27.83
CA ALA A 73 12.93 -1.66 27.32
C ALA A 73 13.82 -0.55 26.74
N PRO A 74 14.71 0.08 27.54
CA PRO A 74 15.63 1.11 27.04
C PRO A 74 16.69 0.61 26.04
N ASP A 75 16.94 -0.70 25.96
CA ASP A 75 18.03 -1.28 25.13
C ASP A 75 17.62 -1.75 23.71
N ALA A 76 16.33 -1.71 23.34
CA ALA A 76 15.84 -2.33 22.09
C ALA A 76 15.56 -1.33 20.93
N VAL A 77 16.07 -0.10 21.00
CA VAL A 77 15.71 0.97 20.03
C VAL A 77 16.72 1.17 18.89
N ALA A 78 17.77 0.36 18.81
CA ALA A 78 18.73 0.40 17.71
C ALA A 78 18.37 -0.68 16.68
N GLU A 79 17.68 -0.26 15.61
CA GLU A 79 17.57 -0.91 14.28
C GLU A 79 16.11 -0.89 13.79
N GLN A 80 15.73 0.20 13.12
CA GLN A 80 15.02 0.18 11.84
C GLN A 80 14.73 1.60 11.36
N GLY A 81 15.77 2.21 10.79
CA GLY A 81 15.69 3.48 10.07
C GLY A 81 16.45 3.38 8.75
N GLY A 82 15.74 3.13 7.64
CA GLY A 82 16.25 3.30 6.29
C GLY A 82 15.28 2.74 5.25
N LYS A 83 15.04 3.33 4.07
CA LYS A 83 15.35 4.59 3.35
C LYS A 83 14.14 4.77 2.38
N ALA A 84 13.79 5.88 1.73
CA ALA A 84 14.62 6.78 0.95
C ALA A 84 13.86 8.07 0.53
N SER A 85 14.51 9.21 0.79
CA SER A 85 14.72 10.40 -0.06
C SER A 85 13.64 10.91 -1.04
N ARG A 86 13.20 12.17 -0.87
CA ARG A 86 12.81 13.06 -1.99
C ARG A 86 13.67 14.33 -1.99
N ALA A 87 14.32 14.55 -3.13
CA ALA A 87 15.36 15.54 -3.39
C ALA A 87 14.91 16.99 -3.18
N ARG A 88 15.80 17.80 -2.58
CA ARG A 88 15.73 19.27 -2.56
C ARG A 88 16.09 19.82 -3.93
N LYS A 89 15.12 20.37 -4.67
CA LYS A 89 15.41 21.29 -5.80
C LYS A 89 15.45 22.71 -5.27
N ARG A 90 16.67 23.23 -5.16
CA ARG A 90 16.96 24.67 -4.98
C ARG A 90 16.52 25.37 -6.27
N LYS A 91 15.69 26.41 -6.19
CA LYS A 91 15.47 27.33 -7.31
C LYS A 91 16.09 28.67 -6.93
N SER A 92 17.23 28.95 -7.55
CA SER A 92 17.85 30.26 -7.68
C SER A 92 17.09 31.05 -8.74
N THR A 93 16.49 32.17 -8.35
CA THR A 93 16.22 33.37 -9.15
C THR A 93 15.70 34.42 -8.18
#